data_AF-A0A0K9PV36-F1
#
_entry.id   AF-A0A0K9PV36-F1
#
_cell.length_a   1.000
_cell.length_b   1.000
_cell.length_c   1.000
_cell.angle_alpha   90.00
_cell.angle_beta   90.00
_cell.angle_gamma   90.00
#
_symmetry.space_group_name_H-M   'P 1'
#
loop_
_entity.id
_entity.type
_entity.pdbx_description
1 polymer ?
#
loop_
_entity_poly.entity_id
_entity_poly.type
_entity_poly.pdbx_seq_one_letter_code
_entity_poly.pdbx_strand_id
1 'polypeptide(L)'
;MKGVPLRIEIGPKDLAKKQVRIVRQNNGAKQDLSTEDLVKNVKEILHDIHDSMFNAAKQKRDNCLKIVNTWEEFVVALSEKKLILAPWCDEEDVEKDVKTRTKGDMGAAKTLCTPFDQPRLPEGTLCFASGKPAKKWTYWGRSY
;
A
#
# COMPACT_ATOMS: atom_id res chain seq x y z
N MET A 1 -11.09 -4.98 21.36
CA MET A 1 -10.54 -3.61 21.25
C MET A 1 -11.27 -2.91 20.10
N LYS A 2 -11.72 -1.65 20.24
CA LYS A 2 -12.65 -1.00 19.27
C LYS A 2 -12.00 -0.04 18.24
N GLY A 3 -10.68 0.15 18.26
CA GLY A 3 -9.97 0.97 17.25
C GLY A 3 -10.26 2.47 17.27
N VAL A 4 -10.69 3.03 18.42
CA VAL A 4 -10.97 4.47 18.55
C VAL A 4 -9.70 5.28 18.28
N PRO A 5 -9.70 6.27 17.35
CA PRO A 5 -8.46 6.93 16.89
C PRO A 5 -7.79 7.81 17.96
N LEU A 6 -8.59 8.34 18.87
CA LEU A 6 -8.17 9.29 19.90
C LEU A 6 -8.80 8.93 21.24
N ARG A 7 -8.00 8.93 22.30
CA ARG A 7 -8.48 8.83 23.69
C ARG A 7 -8.15 10.11 24.44
N ILE A 8 -9.12 10.65 25.16
CA ILE A 8 -8.95 11.82 26.03
C ILE A 8 -9.03 11.34 27.47
N GLU A 9 -7.98 11.63 28.24
CA GLU A 9 -7.83 11.28 29.65
C GLU A 9 -7.91 12.57 30.47
N ILE A 10 -8.71 12.56 31.54
CA ILE A 10 -8.94 13.71 32.40
C ILE A 10 -8.76 13.27 33.86
N GLY A 11 -7.73 13.78 34.53
CA GLY A 11 -7.49 13.55 35.95
C GLY A 11 -7.56 14.82 36.80
N PRO A 12 -7.51 14.70 38.14
CA PRO A 12 -7.53 15.86 39.05
C PRO A 12 -6.41 16.88 38.79
N LYS A 13 -5.22 16.40 38.38
CA LYS A 13 -4.08 17.27 38.03
C LYS A 13 -4.30 18.05 36.75
N ASP A 14 -5.03 17.49 35.79
CA ASP A 14 -5.30 18.11 34.49
C ASP A 14 -6.37 19.20 34.64
N LEU A 15 -7.38 18.95 35.48
CA LEU A 15 -8.38 19.96 35.86
C LEU A 15 -7.73 21.17 36.55
N ALA A 16 -6.81 20.95 37.49
CA ALA A 16 -6.07 22.03 38.15
C ALA A 16 -5.23 22.88 37.17
N LYS A 17 -4.81 22.27 36.05
CA LYS A 17 -4.01 22.92 35.00
C LYS A 17 -4.82 23.39 33.79
N LYS A 18 -6.16 23.22 33.80
CA LYS A 18 -7.05 23.48 32.65
C LYS A 18 -6.58 22.81 31.35
N GLN A 19 -6.16 21.55 31.44
CA GLN A 19 -5.70 20.76 30.30
C GLN A 19 -6.36 19.39 30.26
N VAL A 20 -6.13 18.64 29.18
CA VAL A 20 -6.46 17.21 29.05
C VAL A 20 -5.31 16.46 28.41
N ARG A 21 -5.19 15.16 28.70
CA ARG A 21 -4.20 14.30 28.05
C ARG A 21 -4.84 13.58 26.86
N ILE A 22 -4.21 13.70 25.71
CA ILE A 22 -4.61 13.05 24.47
C ILE A 22 -3.67 11.89 24.17
N VAL A 23 -4.23 10.73 23.83
CA VAL A 23 -3.48 9.56 23.36
C VAL A 23 -3.96 9.14 21.98
N ARG A 24 -3.04 9.05 21.02
CA ARG A 24 -3.33 8.63 19.65
C ARG A 24 -3.22 7.11 19.50
N GLN A 25 -4.16 6.49 18.80
CA GLN A 25 -4.20 5.04 18.63
C GLN A 25 -3.21 4.51 17.58
N ASN A 26 -2.96 5.28 16.52
CA ASN A 26 -2.12 4.86 15.40
C ASN A 26 -0.63 4.71 15.77
N ASN A 27 -0.12 5.54 16.68
CA ASN A 27 1.30 5.52 17.08
C ASN A 27 1.54 5.52 18.61
N GLY A 28 0.49 5.61 19.44
CA GLY A 28 0.62 5.65 20.90
C GLY A 28 1.12 6.98 21.48
N ALA A 29 1.31 8.01 20.65
CA ALA A 29 1.81 9.30 21.10
C ALA A 29 0.86 9.97 22.10
N LYS A 30 1.44 10.66 23.08
CA LYS A 30 0.73 11.35 24.16
C LYS A 30 1.07 12.84 24.15
N GLN A 31 0.08 13.69 24.34
CA GLN A 31 0.26 15.13 24.45
C GLN A 31 -0.77 15.73 25.40
N ASP A 32 -0.39 16.80 26.11
CA ASP A 32 -1.29 17.55 26.97
C ASP A 32 -1.75 18.81 26.22
N LEU A 33 -3.06 19.08 26.22
CA LEU A 33 -3.65 20.22 25.51
C LEU A 33 -4.50 21.06 26.45
N SER A 34 -4.44 22.39 26.31
CA SER A 34 -5.37 23.31 26.99
C SER A 34 -6.82 23.00 26.62
N THR A 35 -7.72 23.14 27.59
CA THR A 35 -9.17 22.99 27.36
C THR A 35 -9.76 24.10 26.51
N GLU A 36 -9.11 25.26 26.44
CA GLU A 36 -9.60 26.44 25.71
C GLU A 36 -9.63 26.19 24.18
N ASP A 37 -8.58 25.57 23.63
CA ASP A 37 -8.47 25.27 22.20
C ASP A 37 -8.75 23.79 21.85
N LEU A 38 -9.34 23.04 22.79
CA LEU A 38 -9.44 21.58 22.69
C LEU A 38 -10.16 21.12 21.42
N VAL A 39 -11.30 21.72 21.08
CA VAL A 39 -12.11 21.33 19.92
C VAL A 39 -11.33 21.54 18.61
N LYS A 40 -10.62 22.66 18.50
CA LYS A 40 -9.79 22.97 17.33
C LYS A 40 -8.65 21.96 17.21
N ASN A 41 -7.88 21.78 18.29
CA ASN A 41 -6.75 20.85 18.30
C ASN A 41 -7.18 19.41 18.01
N VAL A 42 -8.30 18.95 18.57
CA VAL A 42 -8.83 17.60 18.32
C VAL A 42 -9.16 17.40 16.84
N LYS A 43 -9.78 18.38 16.18
CA LYS A 43 -10.05 18.30 14.73
C LYS A 43 -8.76 18.18 13.93
N GLU A 44 -7.77 19.02 14.22
CA GLU A 44 -6.47 18.98 13.55
C GLU A 44 -5.76 17.64 13.77
N ILE A 45 -5.79 17.10 14.99
CA ILE A 45 -5.21 15.79 15.31
C ILE A 45 -5.89 14.66 14.54
N LEU A 46 -7.22 14.69 14.40
CA LEU A 46 -7.95 13.66 13.65
C LEU A 46 -7.60 13.71 12.16
N HIS A 47 -7.43 14.90 11.58
CA HIS A 47 -6.92 15.07 10.21
C HIS A 47 -5.50 14.51 10.06
N ASP A 48 -4.60 14.86 10.97
CA ASP A 48 -3.22 14.35 10.97
C ASP A 48 -3.14 12.83 11.15
N ILE A 49 -4.02 12.24 11.98
CA ILE A 49 -4.13 10.77 12.10
C ILE A 49 -4.54 10.16 10.75
N HIS A 50 -5.51 10.74 10.06
CA HIS A 50 -5.93 10.27 8.74
C HIS A 50 -4.77 10.32 7.74
N ASP A 51 -4.14 11.49 7.59
CA ASP A 51 -3.07 11.71 6.61
C ASP A 51 -1.85 10.84 6.91
N SER A 52 -1.43 10.74 8.17
CA SER A 52 -0.30 9.91 8.57
C SER A 52 -0.54 8.42 8.30
N MET A 53 -1.75 7.92 8.56
CA MET A 53 -2.11 6.53 8.26
C MET A 53 -2.14 6.26 6.76
N PHE A 54 -2.75 7.16 5.98
CA PHE A 54 -2.77 7.05 4.52
C PHE A 54 -1.36 7.05 3.95
N ASN A 55 -0.52 8.02 4.35
CA ASN A 55 0.86 8.14 3.86
C ASN A 55 1.71 6.92 4.22
N ALA A 56 1.59 6.42 5.45
CA ALA A 56 2.30 5.20 5.86
C ALA A 56 1.86 3.98 5.05
N ALA A 57 0.55 3.81 4.81
CA ALA A 57 0.04 2.71 4.00
C ALA A 57 0.48 2.84 2.53
N LYS A 58 0.41 4.04 1.96
CA LYS A 58 0.88 4.35 0.60
C LYS A 58 2.36 4.04 0.45
N GLN A 59 3.21 4.51 1.36
CA GLN A 59 4.65 4.24 1.31
C GLN A 59 4.94 2.74 1.42
N LYS A 60 4.25 2.03 2.31
CA LYS A 60 4.40 0.57 2.41
C LYS A 60 4.04 -0.13 1.11
N ARG A 61 2.92 0.25 0.47
CA ARG A 61 2.51 -0.26 -0.84
C ARG A 61 3.58 0.03 -1.90
N ASP A 62 4.06 1.26 -1.97
CA ASP A 62 5.04 1.69 -2.97
C ASP A 62 6.38 0.96 -2.79
N ASN A 63 6.82 0.69 -1.56
CA ASN A 63 8.00 -0.12 -1.25
C ASN A 63 7.81 -1.62 -1.54
N CYS A 64 6.57 -2.08 -1.61
CA CYS A 64 6.21 -3.44 -2.04
C CYS A 64 6.13 -3.56 -3.56
N LEU A 65 6.14 -2.47 -4.31
CA LEU A 65 6.11 -2.49 -5.77
C LEU A 65 7.51 -2.78 -6.34
N LYS A 66 7.59 -3.75 -7.25
CA LYS A 66 8.78 -4.05 -8.05
C LYS A 66 8.45 -3.94 -9.53
N ILE A 67 9.18 -3.11 -10.26
CA ILE A 67 9.14 -3.07 -11.72
C ILE A 67 10.11 -4.12 -12.25
N VAL A 68 9.65 -4.97 -13.16
CA VAL A 68 10.44 -6.06 -13.77
C VAL A 68 10.23 -6.07 -15.28
N ASN A 69 11.20 -6.61 -16.01
CA ASN A 69 11.15 -6.73 -17.47
C ASN A 69 11.31 -8.17 -17.96
N THR A 70 11.81 -9.08 -17.13
CA THR A 70 12.03 -10.48 -17.52
C THR A 70 11.28 -11.45 -16.61
N TRP A 71 11.19 -12.70 -17.07
CA TRP A 71 10.59 -13.79 -16.31
C TRP A 71 11.35 -14.09 -15.02
N GLU A 72 12.68 -14.05 -15.06
CA GLU A 72 13.55 -14.36 -13.92
C GLU A 72 13.34 -13.34 -12.80
N GLU A 73 13.34 -12.04 -13.14
CA GLU A 73 13.04 -10.96 -12.21
C GLU A 73 11.63 -11.10 -11.61
N PHE A 74 10.65 -11.50 -12.43
CA PHE A 74 9.28 -11.73 -12.00
C PHE A 74 9.19 -12.85 -10.95
N VAL A 75 9.86 -13.98 -11.17
CA VAL A 75 9.85 -15.11 -10.22
C VAL A 75 10.49 -14.72 -8.88
N VAL A 76 11.61 -14.00 -8.92
CA VAL A 76 12.26 -13.48 -7.70
C VAL A 76 11.32 -12.55 -6.95
N ALA A 77 10.75 -11.54 -7.62
CA ALA A 77 9.83 -10.59 -6.99
C ALA A 77 8.56 -11.26 -6.42
N LEU A 78 8.05 -12.29 -7.10
CA LEU A 78 6.89 -13.04 -6.64
C LEU A 78 7.19 -13.85 -5.36
N SER A 79 8.40 -14.42 -5.27
CA SER A 79 8.87 -15.13 -4.07
C SER A 79 9.05 -14.19 -2.87
N GLU A 80 9.48 -12.95 -3.12
CA GLU A 80 9.62 -11.88 -2.12
C GLU A 80 8.28 -11.24 -1.72
N LYS A 81 7.15 -11.76 -2.22
CA LYS A 81 5.79 -11.27 -1.94
C LYS A 81 5.61 -9.80 -2.34
N LYS A 82 6.22 -9.39 -3.45
CA LYS A 82 6.07 -8.04 -4.02
C LYS A 82 4.80 -7.94 -4.87
N LEU A 83 4.29 -6.72 -4.99
CA LEU A 83 3.40 -6.32 -6.09
C LEU A 83 4.30 -6.06 -7.30
N ILE A 84 3.98 -6.62 -8.46
CA ILE A 84 4.90 -6.60 -9.61
C ILE A 84 4.28 -5.80 -10.75
N LEU A 85 5.01 -4.83 -11.31
CA LEU A 85 4.61 -4.15 -12.55
C LEU A 85 5.51 -4.64 -13.68
N ALA A 86 4.91 -5.25 -14.70
CA ALA A 86 5.65 -5.86 -15.80
C ALA A 86 5.06 -5.47 -17.17
N PRO A 87 5.88 -5.35 -18.23
CA PRO A 87 5.42 -5.12 -19.59
C PRO A 87 4.74 -6.39 -20.12
N TRP A 88 3.49 -6.28 -20.56
CA TRP A 88 2.67 -7.42 -20.95
C TRP A 88 2.02 -7.24 -22.32
N CYS A 89 1.88 -8.34 -23.07
CA CYS A 89 1.29 -8.37 -24.42
C CYS A 89 -0.24 -8.34 -24.43
N ASP A 90 -0.90 -8.39 -23.27
CA ASP A 90 -2.37 -8.39 -23.14
C ASP A 90 -3.05 -9.54 -23.89
N GLU A 91 -2.56 -10.76 -23.65
CA GLU A 91 -3.10 -11.97 -24.26
C GLU A 91 -3.47 -12.98 -23.18
N GLU A 92 -4.69 -13.51 -23.26
CA GLU A 92 -5.27 -14.40 -22.26
C GLU A 92 -4.46 -15.70 -22.09
N ASP A 93 -3.96 -16.27 -23.19
CA ASP A 93 -3.16 -17.50 -23.13
C ASP A 93 -1.83 -17.30 -22.40
N VAL A 94 -1.24 -16.10 -22.50
CA VAL A 94 -0.03 -15.75 -21.75
C VAL A 94 -0.35 -15.60 -20.26
N GLU A 95 -1.48 -15.03 -19.89
CA GLU A 95 -1.91 -14.99 -18.49
C GLU A 95 -2.15 -16.40 -17.91
N LYS A 96 -2.78 -17.29 -18.70
CA LYS A 96 -2.97 -18.70 -18.32
C LYS A 96 -1.64 -19.44 -18.14
N ASP A 97 -0.66 -19.20 -19.02
CA ASP A 97 0.68 -19.75 -18.90
C ASP A 97 1.38 -19.27 -17.62
N VAL A 98 1.39 -17.96 -17.36
CA VAL A 98 1.97 -17.38 -16.14
C VAL A 98 1.33 -18.00 -14.88
N LYS A 99 0.00 -18.11 -14.86
CA LYS A 99 -0.74 -18.73 -13.75
C LYS A 99 -0.34 -20.19 -13.55
N THR A 100 -0.16 -20.93 -14.63
CA THR A 100 0.25 -22.35 -14.58
C THR A 100 1.67 -22.50 -14.06
N ARG A 101 2.62 -21.72 -14.60
CA ARG A 101 4.04 -21.74 -14.22
C ARG A 101 4.32 -21.28 -12.79
N THR A 102 3.44 -20.45 -12.22
CA THR A 102 3.59 -19.88 -10.87
C THR A 102 2.74 -20.59 -9.81
N LYS A 103 2.02 -21.65 -10.19
CA LYS A 103 1.16 -22.41 -9.28
C LYS A 103 2.01 -23.07 -8.19
N GLY A 104 1.61 -22.87 -6.95
CA GLY A 104 2.24 -23.47 -5.76
C GLY A 104 1.38 -23.24 -4.52
N ASP A 105 1.92 -23.59 -3.35
CA ASP A 105 1.18 -23.63 -2.08
C ASP A 105 0.59 -22.28 -1.65
N MET A 106 1.25 -21.17 -2.02
CA MET A 106 0.76 -19.81 -1.74
C MET A 106 -0.12 -19.24 -2.88
N GLY A 107 -0.60 -20.08 -3.79
CA GLY A 107 -1.37 -19.69 -4.96
C GLY A 107 -0.51 -19.25 -6.15
N ALA A 108 -1.19 -19.07 -7.27
CA ALA A 108 -0.60 -18.64 -8.55
C ALA A 108 -0.65 -17.11 -8.72
N ALA A 109 0.27 -16.57 -9.50
CA ALA A 109 0.19 -15.18 -9.94
C ALA A 109 -0.91 -15.02 -11.00
N LYS A 110 -1.54 -13.86 -11.01
CA LYS A 110 -2.50 -13.42 -12.03
C LYS A 110 -2.37 -11.93 -12.28
N THR A 111 -2.99 -11.42 -13.34
CA THR A 111 -3.13 -9.98 -13.51
C THR A 111 -4.05 -9.42 -12.43
N LEU A 112 -3.73 -8.25 -11.90
CA LEU A 112 -4.54 -7.54 -10.91
C LEU A 112 -5.30 -6.41 -11.60
N CYS A 113 -4.56 -5.52 -12.25
CA CYS A 113 -5.10 -4.49 -13.13
C CYS A 113 -3.97 -3.88 -13.98
N THR A 114 -4.35 -3.29 -15.10
CA THR A 114 -3.49 -2.34 -15.82
C THR A 114 -3.70 -0.96 -15.17
N PRO A 115 -2.66 -0.31 -14.62
CA PRO A 115 -2.81 1.02 -14.05
C PRO A 115 -3.24 2.03 -15.12
N PHE A 116 -4.06 3.01 -14.73
CA PHE A 116 -4.43 4.11 -15.62
C PHE A 116 -3.25 5.05 -15.88
N ASP A 117 -2.50 5.40 -14.83
CA ASP A 117 -1.24 6.13 -14.93
C ASP A 117 -0.10 5.13 -15.14
N GLN A 118 0.41 5.06 -16.36
CA GLN A 118 1.45 4.12 -16.75
C GLN A 118 2.76 4.86 -17.04
N PRO A 119 3.91 4.30 -16.61
CA PRO A 119 5.17 4.77 -17.14
C PRO A 119 5.19 4.58 -18.66
N ARG A 120 5.92 5.46 -19.37
CA ARG A 120 6.11 5.31 -20.81
C ARG A 120 6.63 3.91 -21.10
N LEU A 121 5.97 3.19 -22.00
CA LEU A 121 6.43 1.90 -22.52
C LEU A 121 7.34 2.18 -23.73
N PRO A 122 8.65 1.92 -23.65
CA PRO A 122 9.55 2.13 -24.78
C PRO A 122 9.15 1.27 -25.98
N GLU A 123 9.40 1.78 -27.18
CA GLU A 123 9.21 1.00 -28.41
C GLU A 123 10.13 -0.22 -28.41
N GLY A 124 9.63 -1.35 -28.92
CA GLY A 124 10.38 -2.62 -28.91
C GLY A 124 10.41 -3.33 -27.55
N THR A 125 9.76 -2.81 -26.50
CA THR A 125 9.64 -3.52 -25.22
C THR A 125 8.93 -4.86 -25.42
N LEU A 126 9.52 -5.92 -24.88
CA LEU A 126 8.96 -7.27 -24.97
C LEU A 126 8.17 -7.61 -23.71
N CYS A 127 7.19 -8.50 -23.88
CA CYS A 127 6.41 -9.09 -22.82
C CYS A 127 7.32 -9.93 -21.93
N PHE A 128 7.29 -9.67 -20.62
CA PHE A 128 8.15 -10.34 -19.64
C PHE A 128 8.03 -11.88 -19.65
N ALA A 129 6.88 -12.41 -20.06
CA ALA A 129 6.58 -13.84 -20.00
C ALA A 129 6.69 -14.57 -21.35
N SER A 130 6.31 -13.91 -22.45
CA SER A 130 6.19 -14.55 -23.77
C SER A 130 7.18 -14.06 -24.82
N GLY A 131 7.90 -12.96 -24.56
CA GLY A 131 8.82 -12.35 -25.54
C GLY A 131 8.14 -11.66 -26.73
N LYS A 132 6.79 -11.68 -26.82
CA LYS A 132 6.02 -10.91 -27.81
C LYS A 132 6.12 -9.41 -27.55
N PRO A 133 5.80 -8.51 -28.50
CA PRO A 133 5.72 -7.08 -28.23
C PRO A 133 4.75 -6.77 -27.07
N ALA A 134 5.22 -6.00 -26.09
CA ALA A 134 4.38 -5.55 -24.98
C ALA A 134 3.43 -4.44 -25.44
N LYS A 135 2.21 -4.46 -24.92
CA LYS A 135 1.19 -3.45 -25.21
C LYS A 135 1.00 -2.46 -24.07
N LYS A 136 1.20 -2.92 -22.82
CA LYS A 136 0.94 -2.12 -21.62
C LYS A 136 1.70 -2.63 -20.41
N TRP A 137 1.85 -1.78 -19.41
CA TRP A 137 2.30 -2.20 -18.08
C TRP A 137 1.11 -2.80 -17.33
N THR A 138 1.30 -3.91 -16.62
CA THR A 138 0.23 -4.53 -15.84
C THR A 138 0.75 -4.98 -14.50
N TYR A 139 -0.08 -4.78 -13.46
CA TYR A 139 0.20 -5.30 -12.13
C TYR A 139 -0.09 -6.79 -12.07
N TRP A 140 0.82 -7.51 -11.45
CA TRP A 140 0.75 -8.94 -11.20
C TRP A 140 1.01 -9.22 -9.72
N GLY A 141 0.44 -10.32 -9.25
CA GLY A 141 0.71 -10.83 -7.92
C GLY A 141 -0.16 -12.03 -7.59
N ARG A 142 0.04 -12.57 -6.39
CA ARG A 142 -0.91 -13.48 -5.77
C ARG A 142 -2.06 -12.67 -5.19
N SER A 143 -3.28 -13.16 -5.32
CA SER A 143 -4.45 -12.57 -4.68
C SER A 143 -4.96 -13.45 -3.55
N TYR A 144 -5.76 -12.85 -2.68
CA TYR A 144 -6.68 -13.54 -1.78
C TYR A 144 -7.60 -14.49 -2.55
#